data_AF-A0A7C6K207-F1
#
_entry.id   AF-A0A7C6K207-F1
#
_cell.length_a   1.000
_cell.length_b   1.000
_cell.length_c   1.000
_cell.angle_alpha   90.00
_cell.angle_beta   90.00
_cell.angle_gamma   90.00
#
_symmetry.space_group_name_H-M   'P 1'
#
loop_
_entity.id
_entity.type
_entity.pdbx_description
1 polymer ?
#
loop_
_entity_poly.entity_id
_entity_poly.type
_entity_poly.pdbx_seq_one_letter_code
_entity_poly.pdbx_strand_id
1 'polypeptide(L)'
;MKKLWIIIGTISIILMVIILLIVFVPKPQALDYTSFSKNYNYLENEGDIEIDFPIFYSEKENILIQKENVNDSLLTSKDESIIVPLNIESITYQEAIVLKGKTFYKYLYKFTFKAKELNDYTILIPDAYLKIIYKDTKALKLHLGSFSYYQEESFNTSNNDLRLTYLKGIVNEINGEKRVVAIDLKIANNTNKTLVLKSMNIYDQNINVSHSLIKEIDYDLASNELISNVIDNYNYREIDTSSYSLDLEPYEEKHLIIPLGYKDDVVANEFAFRIDYLKDEEENSYYLGKFLFFEETRYTENELAKMIVYRYDHSS
;
A
#
# COMPACT_ATOMS: atom_id res chain seq x y z
N MET A 1 -57.54 -24.16 45.56
CA MET A 1 -56.47 -23.25 46.05
C MET A 1 -55.06 -23.83 45.87
N LYS A 2 -54.69 -25.00 46.44
CA LYS A 2 -53.34 -25.58 46.29
C LYS A 2 -52.81 -25.71 44.84
N LYS A 3 -53.64 -26.13 43.88
CA LYS A 3 -53.26 -26.21 42.46
C LYS A 3 -52.90 -24.85 41.84
N LEU A 4 -53.55 -23.77 42.30
CA LEU A 4 -53.29 -22.41 41.80
C LEU A 4 -51.92 -21.91 42.27
N TRP A 5 -51.57 -22.18 43.53
CA TRP A 5 -50.26 -21.84 44.11
C TRP A 5 -49.10 -22.60 43.43
N ILE A 6 -49.33 -23.86 43.04
CA ILE A 6 -48.36 -24.64 42.27
C ILE A 6 -48.13 -23.99 40.90
N ILE A 7 -49.20 -23.63 40.18
CA ILE A 7 -49.09 -22.99 38.85
C ILE A 7 -48.35 -21.64 38.93
N ILE A 8 -48.69 -20.80 39.90
CA ILE A 8 -48.04 -19.49 40.10
C ILE A 8 -46.55 -19.68 40.42
N GLY A 9 -46.22 -20.66 41.27
CA GLY A 9 -44.83 -21.01 41.58
C GLY A 9 -44.04 -21.43 40.35
N THR A 10 -44.60 -22.28 39.49
CA THR A 10 -43.94 -22.73 38.26
C THR A 10 -43.72 -21.59 37.28
N ILE A 11 -44.71 -20.70 37.09
CA ILE A 11 -44.59 -19.53 36.21
C ILE A 11 -43.50 -18.59 36.73
N SER A 12 -43.43 -18.35 38.05
CA SER A 12 -42.41 -17.50 38.65
C SER A 12 -40.99 -18.06 38.44
N ILE A 13 -40.82 -19.38 38.52
CA ILE A 13 -39.52 -20.03 38.29
C ILE A 13 -39.13 -19.91 36.81
N ILE A 14 -40.06 -20.15 35.88
CA ILE A 14 -39.81 -20.01 34.44
C ILE A 14 -39.42 -18.56 34.10
N LEU A 15 -40.14 -17.58 34.64
CA LEU A 15 -39.84 -16.16 34.43
C LEU A 15 -38.46 -15.79 34.97
N MET A 16 -38.10 -16.31 36.15
CA MET A 16 -36.78 -16.08 36.75
C MET A 16 -35.65 -16.68 35.91
N VAL A 17 -35.85 -17.86 35.33
CA VAL A 17 -34.88 -18.50 34.42
C VAL A 17 -34.74 -17.70 33.12
N ILE A 18 -35.83 -17.19 32.55
CA ILE A 18 -35.79 -16.34 31.35
C ILE A 18 -35.05 -15.03 31.63
N ILE A 19 -35.33 -14.38 32.77
CA ILE A 19 -34.64 -13.14 33.17
C ILE A 19 -33.15 -13.41 33.40
N LEU A 20 -32.80 -14.52 34.07
CA LEU A 20 -31.40 -14.93 34.24
C LEU A 20 -30.72 -15.16 32.89
N LEU A 21 -31.37 -15.86 31.96
CA LEU A 21 -30.84 -16.07 30.62
C LEU A 21 -30.61 -14.73 29.90
N ILE A 22 -31.55 -13.78 29.98
CA ILE A 22 -31.42 -12.45 29.36
C ILE A 22 -30.29 -11.63 30.00
N VAL A 23 -30.15 -11.65 31.33
CA VAL A 23 -29.10 -10.88 32.05
C VAL A 23 -27.71 -11.45 31.82
N PHE A 24 -27.60 -12.77 31.63
CA PHE A 24 -26.34 -13.45 31.34
C PHE A 24 -26.02 -13.57 29.85
N VAL A 25 -26.91 -13.12 28.94
CA VAL A 25 -26.52 -12.94 27.54
C VAL A 25 -25.42 -11.87 27.52
N PRO A 26 -24.21 -12.20 27.02
CA PRO A 26 -23.16 -11.20 26.85
C PRO A 26 -23.73 -10.05 26.01
N LYS A 27 -23.72 -8.83 26.56
CA LYS A 27 -24.05 -7.66 25.74
C LYS A 27 -23.08 -7.65 24.55
N PRO A 28 -23.55 -7.42 23.32
CA PRO A 28 -22.67 -7.34 22.16
C PRO A 28 -21.58 -6.31 22.49
N GLN A 29 -20.36 -6.79 22.65
CA GLN A 29 -19.22 -5.91 22.80
C GLN A 29 -19.04 -5.22 21.46
N ALA A 30 -18.77 -3.92 21.47
CA ALA A 30 -18.55 -3.24 20.21
C ALA A 30 -17.28 -3.80 19.57
N LEU A 31 -17.37 -4.07 18.28
CA LEU A 31 -16.27 -4.61 17.49
C LEU A 31 -15.35 -3.46 17.09
N ASP A 32 -14.14 -3.45 17.63
CA ASP A 32 -13.13 -2.50 17.19
C ASP A 32 -12.42 -3.05 15.95
N TYR A 33 -12.15 -2.19 14.98
CA TYR A 33 -11.45 -2.55 13.77
C TYR A 33 -10.48 -1.45 13.32
N THR A 34 -9.42 -1.84 12.61
CA THR A 34 -8.37 -0.91 12.17
C THR A 34 -7.59 -1.46 10.98
N SER A 35 -6.82 -0.59 10.34
CA SER A 35 -5.84 -0.87 9.29
C SER A 35 -4.62 0.03 9.52
N PHE A 36 -3.47 -0.38 9.00
CA PHE A 36 -2.29 0.47 8.98
C PHE A 36 -2.26 1.26 7.67
N SER A 37 -2.06 2.57 7.78
CA SER A 37 -1.84 3.44 6.64
C SER A 37 -0.58 3.00 5.92
N LYS A 38 -0.68 2.70 4.62
CA LYS A 38 0.42 2.28 3.76
C LYS A 38 0.32 2.96 2.40
N ASN A 39 1.43 2.95 1.68
CA ASN A 39 1.45 3.35 0.28
C ASN A 39 1.32 2.10 -0.59
N TYR A 40 0.17 1.96 -1.26
CA TYR A 40 -0.13 0.83 -2.13
C TYR A 40 0.15 1.22 -3.58
N ASN A 41 1.19 0.63 -4.16
CA ASN A 41 1.61 0.91 -5.54
C ASN A 41 1.54 -0.35 -6.39
N TYR A 42 0.80 -0.28 -7.49
CA TYR A 42 0.60 -1.36 -8.45
C TYR A 42 0.95 -0.88 -9.86
N LEU A 43 1.74 -1.70 -10.57
CA LEU A 43 2.10 -1.51 -11.96
C LEU A 43 1.77 -2.79 -12.71
N GLU A 44 0.81 -2.74 -13.62
CA GLU A 44 0.34 -3.89 -14.38
C GLU A 44 0.29 -3.57 -15.89
N ASN A 45 0.33 -4.60 -16.73
CA ASN A 45 0.20 -4.44 -18.17
C ASN A 45 -1.27 -4.55 -18.61
N GLU A 46 -1.82 -5.76 -18.50
CA GLU A 46 -3.23 -6.06 -18.72
C GLU A 46 -3.70 -7.17 -17.78
N GLY A 47 -4.95 -7.08 -17.31
CA GLY A 47 -5.60 -8.16 -16.58
C GLY A 47 -6.50 -7.71 -15.44
N ASP A 48 -7.05 -8.69 -14.73
CA ASP A 48 -7.69 -8.48 -13.44
C ASP A 48 -6.59 -8.19 -12.41
N ILE A 49 -6.73 -7.08 -11.69
CA ILE A 49 -5.71 -6.63 -10.74
C ILE A 49 -6.10 -7.16 -9.37
N GLU A 50 -5.21 -7.94 -8.75
CA GLU A 50 -5.40 -8.41 -7.38
C GLU A 50 -4.77 -7.42 -6.39
N ILE A 51 -5.56 -6.97 -5.41
CA ILE A 51 -5.09 -6.09 -4.34
C ILE A 51 -5.44 -6.67 -2.98
N ASP A 52 -4.51 -6.57 -2.05
CA ASP A 52 -4.63 -7.15 -0.72
C ASP A 52 -4.61 -6.06 0.35
N PHE A 53 -5.65 -6.05 1.20
CA PHE A 53 -5.73 -5.13 2.35
C PHE A 53 -5.77 -5.89 3.67
N PRO A 54 -4.77 -5.70 4.57
CA PRO A 54 -4.81 -6.24 5.92
C PRO A 54 -5.74 -5.42 6.81
N ILE A 55 -6.76 -6.07 7.37
CA ILE A 55 -7.71 -5.47 8.31
C ILE A 55 -7.64 -6.23 9.64
N PHE A 56 -7.70 -5.48 10.74
CA PHE A 56 -7.55 -5.99 12.09
C PHE A 56 -8.85 -5.83 12.85
N TYR A 57 -9.31 -6.89 13.52
CA TYR A 57 -10.53 -6.89 14.32
C TYR A 57 -10.24 -7.28 15.77
N SER A 58 -10.94 -6.70 16.73
CA SER A 58 -10.78 -7.07 18.15
C SER A 58 -11.37 -8.43 18.50
N GLU A 59 -12.24 -8.97 17.64
CA GLU A 59 -12.85 -10.29 17.81
C GLU A 59 -12.48 -11.20 16.66
N LYS A 60 -12.11 -12.43 17.00
CA LYS A 60 -11.68 -13.41 16.00
C LYS A 60 -12.83 -13.74 15.06
N GLU A 61 -13.99 -14.09 15.59
CA GLU A 61 -15.17 -14.40 14.79
C GLU A 61 -16.13 -13.22 14.85
N ASN A 62 -16.52 -12.68 13.69
CA ASN A 62 -17.45 -11.57 13.60
C ASN A 62 -18.18 -11.58 12.24
N ILE A 63 -19.25 -10.79 12.12
CA ILE A 63 -20.07 -10.77 10.91
C ILE A 63 -19.38 -10.08 9.70
N LEU A 64 -18.39 -9.22 9.96
CA LEU A 64 -17.70 -8.40 8.95
C LEU A 64 -16.64 -9.18 8.16
N ILE A 65 -16.21 -10.35 8.66
CA ILE A 65 -15.25 -11.25 8.00
C ILE A 65 -15.92 -12.31 7.11
N GLN A 66 -17.26 -12.35 7.05
CA GLN A 66 -18.01 -13.26 6.19
C GLN A 66 -18.26 -12.59 4.84
N LYS A 67 -17.60 -13.08 3.79
CA LYS A 67 -17.70 -12.53 2.42
C LYS A 67 -19.15 -12.51 1.92
N GLU A 68 -19.96 -13.50 2.32
CA GLU A 68 -21.35 -13.64 1.92
C GLU A 68 -22.23 -12.46 2.39
N ASN A 69 -21.80 -11.76 3.43
CA ASN A 69 -22.51 -10.59 3.98
C ASN A 69 -22.13 -9.29 3.27
N VAL A 70 -21.06 -9.29 2.46
CA VAL A 70 -20.66 -8.12 1.67
C VAL A 70 -21.65 -7.96 0.52
N ASN A 71 -22.21 -6.76 0.41
CA ASN A 71 -23.04 -6.33 -0.70
C ASN A 71 -22.21 -5.63 -1.78
N ASP A 72 -21.32 -4.73 -1.36
CA ASP A 72 -20.49 -3.94 -2.27
C ASP A 72 -19.16 -3.56 -1.59
N SER A 73 -18.12 -3.34 -2.37
CA SER A 73 -16.82 -2.87 -1.88
C SER A 73 -16.19 -1.87 -2.84
N LEU A 74 -15.67 -0.78 -2.30
CA LEU A 74 -15.17 0.36 -3.08
C LEU A 74 -13.85 0.84 -2.47
N LEU A 75 -12.88 1.14 -3.32
CA LEU A 75 -11.75 1.99 -2.98
C LEU A 75 -12.10 3.43 -3.38
N THR A 76 -11.90 4.39 -2.50
CA THR A 76 -12.34 5.76 -2.75
C THR A 76 -11.44 6.81 -2.11
N SER A 77 -11.43 8.01 -2.67
CA SER A 77 -10.85 9.17 -1.99
C SER A 77 -11.72 9.58 -0.80
N LYS A 78 -11.15 10.37 0.12
CA LYS A 78 -11.87 10.90 1.29
C LYS A 78 -13.19 11.58 0.96
N ASP A 79 -13.17 12.42 -0.07
CA ASP A 79 -14.30 13.20 -0.58
C ASP A 79 -15.19 12.45 -1.58
N GLU A 80 -14.87 11.18 -1.85
CA GLU A 80 -15.56 10.30 -2.80
C GLU A 80 -15.57 10.84 -4.25
N SER A 81 -14.61 11.70 -4.61
CA SER A 81 -14.40 12.17 -5.98
C SER A 81 -13.82 11.10 -6.91
N ILE A 82 -13.04 10.16 -6.36
CA ILE A 82 -12.53 8.98 -7.06
C ILE A 82 -13.17 7.76 -6.41
N ILE A 83 -13.76 6.87 -7.23
CA ILE A 83 -14.41 5.64 -6.79
C ILE A 83 -13.98 4.51 -7.73
N VAL A 84 -13.38 3.48 -7.16
CA VAL A 84 -12.95 2.26 -7.83
C VAL A 84 -13.75 1.10 -7.25
N PRO A 85 -14.69 0.50 -8.00
CA PRO A 85 -15.39 -0.70 -7.58
C PRO A 85 -14.42 -1.87 -7.41
N LEU A 86 -14.58 -2.60 -6.30
CA LEU A 86 -13.78 -3.76 -5.96
C LEU A 86 -14.68 -4.99 -5.84
N ASN A 87 -14.23 -6.12 -6.36
CA ASN A 87 -14.82 -7.42 -6.10
C ASN A 87 -14.03 -8.11 -5.00
N ILE A 88 -14.70 -8.48 -3.91
CA ILE A 88 -14.03 -9.24 -2.86
C ILE A 88 -13.89 -10.71 -3.27
N GLU A 89 -12.66 -11.21 -3.34
CA GLU A 89 -12.37 -12.60 -3.70
C GLU A 89 -12.35 -13.50 -2.48
N SER A 90 -11.65 -13.09 -1.42
CA SER A 90 -11.54 -13.88 -0.19
C SER A 90 -11.24 -13.01 1.02
N ILE A 91 -11.57 -13.53 2.21
CA ILE A 91 -11.20 -12.97 3.51
C ILE A 91 -10.52 -14.10 4.28
N THR A 92 -9.22 -13.97 4.54
CA THR A 92 -8.43 -15.07 5.14
C THR A 92 -7.77 -14.62 6.44
N TYR A 93 -8.00 -15.35 7.52
CA TYR A 93 -7.28 -15.15 8.78
C TYR A 93 -5.78 -15.41 8.61
N GLN A 94 -4.95 -14.53 9.16
CA GLN A 94 -3.49 -14.65 9.13
C GLN A 94 -2.95 -14.99 10.53
N GLU A 95 -3.09 -14.06 11.46
CA GLU A 95 -2.44 -14.11 12.77
C GLU A 95 -3.15 -13.23 13.79
N ALA A 96 -2.82 -13.40 15.07
CA ALA A 96 -3.24 -12.50 16.14
C ALA A 96 -2.04 -11.67 16.59
N ILE A 97 -2.25 -10.36 16.73
CA ILE A 97 -1.20 -9.41 17.09
C ILE A 97 -1.66 -8.55 18.26
N VAL A 98 -0.73 -8.07 19.08
CA VAL A 98 -1.04 -7.17 20.19
C VAL A 98 -0.75 -5.73 19.78
N LEU A 99 -1.78 -4.90 19.72
CA LEU A 99 -1.70 -3.47 19.38
C LEU A 99 -2.13 -2.64 20.59
N LYS A 100 -1.26 -1.76 21.08
CA LYS A 100 -1.53 -0.90 22.25
C LYS A 100 -2.07 -1.68 23.47
N GLY A 101 -1.56 -2.89 23.70
CA GLY A 101 -1.97 -3.77 24.80
C GLY A 101 -3.30 -4.52 24.60
N LYS A 102 -3.94 -4.40 23.44
CA LYS A 102 -5.16 -5.13 23.06
C LYS A 102 -4.85 -6.12 21.93
N THR A 103 -5.42 -7.32 22.00
CA THR A 103 -5.29 -8.32 20.92
C THR A 103 -6.20 -7.97 19.76
N PHE A 104 -5.64 -7.99 18.56
CA PHE A 104 -6.34 -7.88 17.29
C PHE A 104 -6.04 -9.11 16.43
N TYR A 105 -7.01 -9.52 15.62
CA TYR A 105 -6.91 -10.63 14.67
C TYR A 105 -6.83 -10.04 13.27
N LYS A 106 -5.74 -10.38 12.56
CA LYS A 106 -5.44 -9.89 11.21
C LYS A 106 -6.11 -10.78 10.18
N TYR A 107 -6.85 -10.15 9.28
CA TYR A 107 -7.49 -10.75 8.12
C TYR A 107 -6.97 -10.08 6.86
N LEU A 108 -6.60 -10.90 5.88
CA LEU A 108 -6.23 -10.43 4.55
C LEU A 108 -7.48 -10.44 3.66
N TYR A 109 -7.90 -9.26 3.24
CA TYR A 109 -8.99 -9.11 2.27
C TYR A 109 -8.36 -9.02 0.89
N LYS A 110 -8.64 -10.02 0.05
CA LYS A 110 -8.20 -10.05 -1.33
C LYS A 110 -9.32 -9.52 -2.21
N PHE A 111 -9.02 -8.49 -2.99
CA PHE A 111 -9.95 -7.89 -3.93
C PHE A 111 -9.41 -8.00 -5.36
N THR A 112 -10.33 -7.98 -6.33
CA THR A 112 -10.02 -7.76 -7.74
C THR A 112 -10.72 -6.52 -8.26
N PHE A 113 -10.10 -5.84 -9.22
CA PHE A 113 -10.79 -4.83 -10.03
C PHE A 113 -10.27 -4.81 -11.46
N LYS A 114 -11.06 -4.23 -12.37
CA LYS A 114 -10.74 -4.12 -13.78
C LYS A 114 -10.53 -2.66 -14.16
N ALA A 115 -9.29 -2.25 -14.32
CA ALA A 115 -8.95 -0.87 -14.70
C ALA A 115 -9.56 -0.47 -16.06
N LYS A 116 -9.63 -1.40 -17.02
CA LYS A 116 -10.20 -1.15 -18.36
C LYS A 116 -11.66 -0.70 -18.32
N GLU A 117 -12.43 -1.12 -17.31
CA GLU A 117 -13.83 -0.71 -17.15
C GLU A 117 -13.96 0.75 -16.68
N LEU A 118 -12.88 1.34 -16.14
CA LEU A 118 -12.82 2.72 -15.69
C LEU A 118 -12.33 3.69 -16.78
N ASN A 119 -11.80 3.18 -17.91
CA ASN A 119 -11.06 3.95 -18.92
C ASN A 119 -9.88 4.77 -18.37
N ASP A 120 -9.42 4.44 -17.16
CA ASP A 120 -8.33 5.12 -16.47
C ASP A 120 -7.10 4.22 -16.43
N TYR A 121 -6.10 4.56 -17.25
CA TYR A 121 -4.78 3.91 -17.24
C TYR A 121 -3.93 4.31 -16.04
N THR A 122 -4.41 5.25 -15.23
CA THR A 122 -3.74 5.70 -14.01
C THR A 122 -4.78 6.09 -12.99
N ILE A 123 -4.69 5.51 -11.79
CA ILE A 123 -5.58 5.84 -10.67
C ILE A 123 -4.72 6.27 -9.50
N LEU A 124 -4.81 7.54 -9.12
CA LEU A 124 -4.04 8.14 -8.03
C LEU A 124 -4.99 8.62 -6.94
N ILE A 125 -4.92 8.01 -5.77
CA ILE A 125 -5.71 8.37 -4.59
C ILE A 125 -4.74 8.67 -3.45
N PRO A 126 -4.40 9.95 -3.19
CA PRO A 126 -3.47 10.32 -2.12
C PRO A 126 -3.99 9.98 -0.71
N ASP A 127 -5.30 10.08 -0.49
CA ASP A 127 -5.98 9.78 0.77
C ASP A 127 -7.08 8.74 0.51
N ALA A 128 -6.66 7.48 0.49
CA ALA A 128 -7.40 6.31 0.08
C ALA A 128 -8.16 5.68 1.25
N TYR A 129 -9.42 5.35 1.00
CA TYR A 129 -10.32 4.67 1.91
C TYR A 129 -10.89 3.41 1.29
N LEU A 130 -10.94 2.33 2.07
CA LEU A 130 -11.72 1.14 1.74
C LEU A 130 -13.11 1.28 2.35
N LYS A 131 -14.14 1.21 1.51
CA LYS A 131 -15.55 1.22 1.91
C LYS A 131 -16.15 -0.15 1.61
N ILE A 132 -16.64 -0.85 2.64
CA ILE A 132 -17.34 -2.14 2.48
C ILE A 132 -18.78 -1.96 2.95
N ILE A 133 -19.72 -2.20 2.06
CA ILE A 133 -21.16 -2.13 2.31
C ILE A 133 -21.66 -3.55 2.52
N TYR A 134 -22.37 -3.77 3.62
CA TYR A 134 -22.89 -5.09 4.00
C TYR A 134 -24.41 -5.13 3.87
N LYS A 135 -24.98 -6.31 3.61
CA LYS A 135 -26.39 -6.49 3.20
C LYS A 135 -27.44 -5.94 4.18
N ASP A 136 -27.17 -5.99 5.48
CA ASP A 136 -28.12 -5.59 6.53
C ASP A 136 -27.47 -4.75 7.64
N THR A 137 -26.30 -4.15 7.36
CA THR A 137 -25.53 -3.43 8.38
C THR A 137 -24.91 -2.13 7.87
N LYS A 138 -24.28 -1.37 8.77
CA LYS A 138 -23.58 -0.14 8.42
C LYS A 138 -22.38 -0.43 7.52
N ALA A 139 -22.11 0.49 6.61
CA ALA A 139 -20.88 0.46 5.84
C ALA A 139 -19.67 0.69 6.75
N LEU A 140 -18.62 -0.09 6.51
CA LEU A 140 -17.29 0.13 7.07
C LEU A 140 -16.53 1.08 6.13
N LYS A 141 -15.89 2.11 6.68
CA LYS A 141 -15.01 3.03 5.94
C LYS A 141 -13.67 3.14 6.68
N LEU A 142 -12.63 2.54 6.10
CA LEU A 142 -11.29 2.41 6.66
C LEU A 142 -10.32 3.30 5.89
N HIS A 143 -9.52 4.10 6.59
CA HIS A 143 -8.39 4.79 5.96
C HIS A 143 -7.25 3.79 5.68
N LEU A 144 -6.79 3.75 4.43
CA LEU A 144 -5.73 2.86 3.97
C LEU A 144 -4.38 3.56 3.76
N GLY A 145 -4.34 4.88 3.68
CA GLY A 145 -3.15 5.63 3.29
C GLY A 145 -3.28 6.12 1.85
N SER A 146 -2.36 5.76 0.96
CA SER A 146 -2.38 6.18 -0.44
C SER A 146 -2.42 4.99 -1.39
N PHE A 147 -3.04 5.17 -2.55
CA PHE A 147 -3.13 4.16 -3.58
C PHE A 147 -2.72 4.74 -4.93
N SER A 148 -1.85 4.04 -5.64
CA SER A 148 -1.44 4.36 -7.00
C SER A 148 -1.50 3.10 -7.86
N TYR A 149 -2.23 3.18 -8.94
CA TYR A 149 -2.27 2.16 -9.97
C TYR A 149 -1.84 2.77 -11.30
N TYR A 150 -0.97 2.06 -12.00
CA TYR A 150 -0.47 2.42 -13.31
C TYR A 150 -0.65 1.23 -14.26
N GLN A 151 -1.25 1.49 -15.41
CA GLN A 151 -1.37 0.54 -16.49
C GLN A 151 -0.47 0.97 -17.65
N GLU A 152 0.38 0.06 -18.11
CA GLU A 152 1.22 0.28 -19.28
C GLU A 152 0.82 -0.70 -20.38
N GLU A 153 0.59 -0.22 -21.61
CA GLU A 153 0.08 -1.06 -22.72
C GLU A 153 1.03 -2.21 -23.11
N SER A 154 2.32 -2.05 -22.84
CA SER A 154 3.28 -3.13 -22.91
C SER A 154 4.48 -2.84 -22.02
N PHE A 155 4.83 -3.78 -21.16
CA PHE A 155 6.20 -3.81 -20.66
C PHE A 155 7.06 -4.33 -21.81
N ASN A 156 7.78 -3.44 -22.49
CA ASN A 156 8.75 -3.85 -23.51
C ASN A 156 9.98 -4.51 -22.86
N THR A 157 9.76 -5.65 -22.20
CA THR A 157 10.78 -6.50 -21.57
C THR A 157 11.64 -7.21 -22.61
N SER A 158 11.22 -7.22 -23.87
CA SER A 158 11.97 -7.74 -25.01
C SER A 158 13.09 -6.80 -25.48
N ASN A 159 13.02 -5.50 -25.14
CA ASN A 159 14.05 -4.57 -25.57
C ASN A 159 15.22 -4.58 -24.58
N ASN A 160 16.29 -5.27 -24.96
CA ASN A 160 17.50 -5.43 -24.16
C ASN A 160 18.49 -4.26 -24.31
N ASP A 161 18.03 -3.10 -24.78
CA ASP A 161 18.86 -1.92 -25.01
C ASP A 161 19.59 -1.46 -23.75
N LEU A 162 18.91 -1.52 -22.59
CA LEU A 162 19.47 -1.21 -21.29
C LEU A 162 19.59 -2.47 -20.43
N ARG A 163 20.70 -2.59 -19.70
CA ARG A 163 20.85 -3.56 -18.60
C ARG A 163 21.08 -2.84 -17.30
N LEU A 164 20.24 -3.13 -16.31
CA LEU A 164 20.40 -2.67 -14.96
C LEU A 164 21.03 -3.77 -14.10
N THR A 165 22.04 -3.41 -13.32
CA THR A 165 22.67 -4.28 -12.32
C THR A 165 22.90 -3.50 -11.03
N TYR A 166 23.26 -4.19 -9.95
CA TYR A 166 23.55 -3.57 -8.65
C TYR A 166 22.42 -2.71 -8.07
N LEU A 167 21.17 -3.04 -8.40
CA LEU A 167 20.02 -2.29 -7.91
C LEU A 167 19.87 -2.44 -6.39
N LYS A 168 20.03 -1.32 -5.68
CA LYS A 168 20.05 -1.27 -4.23
C LYS A 168 19.44 0.04 -3.74
N GLY A 169 18.82 0.01 -2.56
CA GLY A 169 18.30 1.20 -1.90
C GLY A 169 19.33 1.75 -0.92
N ILE A 170 19.56 3.07 -0.98
CA ILE A 170 20.16 3.82 0.11
C ILE A 170 19.03 4.17 1.08
N VAL A 171 19.10 3.62 2.28
CA VAL A 171 18.07 3.66 3.31
C VAL A 171 18.56 4.51 4.47
N ASN A 172 17.84 5.59 4.76
CA ASN A 172 18.08 6.42 5.93
C ASN A 172 16.87 6.45 6.84
N GLU A 173 17.11 6.71 8.12
CA GLU A 173 16.05 6.90 9.11
C GLU A 173 15.73 8.39 9.20
N ILE A 174 14.49 8.74 8.88
CA ILE A 174 13.98 10.11 8.91
C ILE A 174 12.77 10.11 9.83
N ASN A 175 12.80 10.93 10.89
CA ASN A 175 11.74 10.99 11.91
C ASN A 175 11.40 9.63 12.54
N GLY A 176 12.39 8.73 12.70
CA GLY A 176 12.20 7.40 13.29
C GLY A 176 11.64 6.34 12.33
N GLU A 177 11.53 6.65 11.04
CA GLU A 177 11.06 5.71 10.01
C GLU A 177 12.14 5.52 8.93
N LYS A 178 12.39 4.27 8.54
CA LYS A 178 13.32 3.95 7.45
C LYS A 178 12.70 4.29 6.10
N ARG A 179 13.47 4.90 5.19
CA ARG A 179 13.02 5.27 3.84
C ARG A 179 14.15 5.12 2.84
N VAL A 180 13.80 4.76 1.60
CA VAL A 180 14.74 4.78 0.48
C VAL A 180 14.95 6.22 0.04
N VAL A 181 16.10 6.81 0.31
CA VAL A 181 16.41 8.20 -0.06
C VAL A 181 17.11 8.32 -1.41
N ALA A 182 17.69 7.22 -1.88
CA ALA A 182 18.24 7.12 -3.23
C ALA A 182 18.27 5.67 -3.71
N ILE A 183 18.30 5.49 -5.03
CA ILE A 183 18.55 4.22 -5.68
C ILE A 183 20.00 4.22 -6.15
N ASP A 184 20.74 3.20 -5.76
CA ASP A 184 22.07 2.86 -6.26
C ASP A 184 21.92 1.81 -7.35
N LEU A 185 22.40 2.10 -8.56
CA LEU A 185 22.36 1.16 -9.68
C LEU A 185 23.50 1.36 -10.67
N LYS A 186 23.80 0.29 -11.42
CA LYS A 186 24.63 0.37 -12.63
C LYS A 186 23.74 0.19 -13.85
N ILE A 187 23.85 1.11 -14.80
CA ILE A 187 23.12 1.12 -16.06
C ILE A 187 24.09 0.96 -17.22
N ALA A 188 23.87 -0.06 -18.03
CA ALA A 188 24.69 -0.35 -19.20
C ALA A 188 23.87 -0.25 -20.50
N ASN A 189 24.48 0.34 -21.53
CA ASN A 189 23.97 0.34 -22.89
C ASN A 189 24.43 -0.94 -23.58
N ASN A 190 23.51 -1.83 -23.96
CA ASN A 190 23.88 -3.06 -24.68
C ASN A 190 23.85 -2.91 -26.21
N THR A 191 23.65 -1.70 -26.71
CA THR A 191 23.51 -1.42 -28.13
C THR A 191 24.80 -0.84 -28.71
N ASN A 192 24.88 -0.81 -30.03
CA ASN A 192 25.94 -0.12 -30.77
C ASN A 192 25.62 1.37 -31.04
N LYS A 193 24.56 1.91 -30.43
CA LYS A 193 24.11 3.30 -30.59
C LYS A 193 24.19 4.03 -29.27
N THR A 194 24.45 5.33 -29.29
CA THR A 194 24.35 6.17 -28.09
C THR A 194 22.88 6.22 -27.66
N LEU A 195 22.63 6.01 -26.37
CA LEU A 195 21.31 6.18 -25.77
C LEU A 195 21.30 7.48 -24.99
N VAL A 196 20.23 8.27 -25.14
CA VAL A 196 20.07 9.52 -24.39
C VAL A 196 18.95 9.33 -23.38
N LEU A 197 19.29 9.12 -22.11
CA LEU A 197 18.30 9.00 -21.04
C LEU A 197 17.66 10.37 -20.79
N LYS A 198 16.34 10.45 -20.89
CA LYS A 198 15.56 11.69 -20.78
C LYS A 198 14.83 11.81 -19.46
N SER A 199 14.40 10.70 -18.88
CA SER A 199 13.75 10.73 -17.59
C SER A 199 13.90 9.39 -16.86
N MET A 200 13.74 9.46 -15.55
CA MET A 200 13.59 8.30 -14.68
C MET A 200 12.44 8.60 -13.73
N ASN A 201 11.43 7.73 -13.67
CA ASN A 201 10.21 7.96 -12.92
C ASN A 201 9.91 6.77 -12.02
N ILE A 202 9.48 7.03 -10.79
CA ILE A 202 8.99 6.01 -9.87
C ILE A 202 7.48 5.88 -10.06
N TYR A 203 6.99 4.64 -10.09
CA TYR A 203 5.56 4.34 -10.09
C TYR A 203 4.99 4.41 -8.67
N ASP A 204 5.03 5.61 -8.12
CA ASP A 204 4.50 5.96 -6.80
C ASP A 204 4.18 7.46 -6.81
N GLN A 205 2.91 7.82 -6.60
CA GLN A 205 2.49 9.24 -6.68
C GLN A 205 3.22 10.16 -5.70
N ASN A 206 3.73 9.59 -4.60
CA ASN A 206 4.35 10.32 -3.52
C ASN A 206 5.87 10.45 -3.68
N ILE A 207 6.48 9.73 -4.63
CA ILE A 207 7.92 9.68 -4.82
C ILE A 207 8.28 10.24 -6.20
N ASN A 208 9.27 11.12 -6.24
CA ASN A 208 9.82 11.63 -7.49
C ASN A 208 11.33 11.42 -7.49
N VAL A 209 11.92 11.34 -8.67
CA VAL A 209 13.37 11.36 -8.81
C VAL A 209 13.85 12.81 -8.77
N SER A 210 14.89 13.10 -7.99
CA SER A 210 15.55 14.40 -7.99
C SER A 210 16.60 14.44 -9.11
N HIS A 211 16.13 14.61 -10.36
CA HIS A 211 16.96 14.54 -11.57
C HIS A 211 18.22 15.42 -11.56
N SER A 212 18.14 16.64 -11.05
CA SER A 212 19.26 17.58 -10.92
C SER A 212 20.35 17.09 -9.96
N LEU A 213 20.02 16.15 -9.08
CA LEU A 213 20.91 15.60 -8.07
C LEU A 213 21.45 14.21 -8.44
N ILE A 214 21.05 13.65 -9.59
CA ILE A 214 21.60 12.37 -10.08
C ILE A 214 23.11 12.51 -10.25
N LYS A 215 23.85 11.55 -9.70
CA LYS A 215 25.31 11.60 -9.63
C LYS A 215 25.92 10.28 -10.09
N GLU A 216 26.94 10.37 -10.94
CA GLU A 216 27.79 9.24 -11.28
C GLU A 216 28.85 9.05 -10.17
N ILE A 217 29.07 7.81 -9.76
CA ILE A 217 30.05 7.41 -8.76
C ILE A 217 30.91 6.26 -9.30
N ASP A 218 32.07 6.03 -8.69
CA ASP A 218 33.01 4.95 -9.07
C ASP A 218 33.28 3.96 -7.93
N TYR A 219 32.44 3.98 -6.89
CA TYR A 219 32.55 3.16 -5.69
C TYR A 219 31.21 2.57 -5.28
N ASP A 220 31.23 1.44 -4.57
CA ASP A 220 30.01 0.82 -4.04
C ASP A 220 29.58 1.47 -2.73
N LEU A 221 28.28 1.68 -2.55
CA LEU A 221 27.71 2.26 -1.34
C LEU A 221 27.09 1.20 -0.42
N ALA A 222 27.19 1.42 0.90
CA ALA A 222 26.43 0.64 1.86
C ALA A 222 24.94 1.05 1.81
N SER A 223 24.02 0.13 2.14
CA SER A 223 22.58 0.46 2.10
C SER A 223 22.23 1.51 3.15
N ASN A 224 22.92 1.51 4.28
CA ASN A 224 22.72 2.46 5.36
C ASN A 224 23.62 3.71 5.28
N GLU A 225 24.25 3.99 4.14
CA GLU A 225 25.04 5.20 3.96
C GLU A 225 24.15 6.44 4.12
N LEU A 226 24.62 7.47 4.82
CA LEU A 226 23.90 8.74 4.90
C LEU A 226 23.98 9.44 3.55
N ILE A 227 22.82 9.72 2.94
CA ILE A 227 22.75 10.33 1.61
C ILE A 227 23.45 11.71 1.54
N SER A 228 23.49 12.43 2.66
CA SER A 228 24.22 13.70 2.80
C SER A 228 25.72 13.57 2.62
N ASN A 229 26.30 12.37 2.73
CA ASN A 229 27.72 12.12 2.46
C ASN A 229 27.99 11.94 0.96
N VAL A 230 26.94 11.67 0.17
CA VAL A 230 27.03 11.36 -1.27
C VAL A 230 26.57 12.54 -2.11
N ILE A 231 25.49 13.20 -1.68
CA ILE A 231 24.80 14.28 -2.39
C ILE A 231 24.70 15.49 -1.47
N ASP A 232 25.39 16.56 -1.85
CA ASP A 232 25.38 17.82 -1.11
C ASP A 232 23.99 18.48 -1.20
N ASN A 233 23.54 19.07 -0.09
CA ASN A 233 22.26 19.79 0.02
C ASN A 233 21.02 18.96 -0.35
N TYR A 234 21.09 17.63 -0.26
CA TYR A 234 19.92 16.78 -0.49
C TYR A 234 18.80 17.10 0.52
N ASN A 235 17.62 17.38 -0.01
CA ASN A 235 16.40 17.57 0.77
C ASN A 235 15.31 16.65 0.23
N TYR A 236 14.98 15.61 0.99
CA TYR A 236 13.98 14.62 0.61
C TYR A 236 12.56 15.20 0.45
N ARG A 237 12.28 16.43 0.88
CA ARG A 237 10.98 17.11 0.69
C ARG A 237 10.90 17.96 -0.58
N GLU A 238 12.03 18.19 -1.23
CA GLU A 238 12.07 19.03 -2.40
C GLU A 238 11.61 18.24 -3.63
N ILE A 239 10.65 18.80 -4.36
CA ILE A 239 10.17 18.22 -5.62
C ILE A 239 10.99 18.86 -6.73
N ASP A 240 11.88 18.06 -7.31
CA ASP A 240 12.64 18.46 -8.47
C ASP A 240 11.75 18.45 -9.72
N THR A 241 11.84 19.52 -10.52
CA THR A 241 11.14 19.66 -11.80
C THR A 241 12.12 19.95 -12.95
N SER A 242 13.42 19.81 -12.69
CA SER A 242 14.47 20.02 -13.67
C SER A 242 14.44 18.97 -14.77
N SER A 243 14.90 19.36 -15.96
CA SER A 243 15.09 18.43 -17.06
C SER A 243 16.33 17.56 -16.82
N TYR A 244 16.23 16.28 -17.15
CA TYR A 244 17.34 15.34 -17.13
C TYR A 244 17.83 15.03 -18.54
N SER A 245 19.15 14.88 -18.70
CA SER A 245 19.73 14.26 -19.89
C SER A 245 21.04 13.60 -19.51
N LEU A 246 21.17 12.31 -19.79
CA LEU A 246 22.44 11.58 -19.65
C LEU A 246 22.68 10.78 -20.92
N ASP A 247 23.83 11.03 -21.56
CA ASP A 247 24.28 10.25 -22.69
C ASP A 247 25.00 9.00 -22.18
N LEU A 248 24.65 7.85 -22.76
CA LEU A 248 25.26 6.55 -22.50
C LEU A 248 25.79 6.01 -23.82
N GLU A 249 27.11 6.05 -23.97
CA GLU A 249 27.79 5.65 -25.20
C GLU A 249 27.62 4.14 -25.47
N PRO A 250 27.83 3.68 -26.72
CA PRO A 250 27.75 2.26 -27.06
C PRO A 250 28.58 1.39 -26.11
N TYR A 251 27.93 0.39 -25.48
CA TYR A 251 28.57 -0.54 -24.55
C TYR A 251 29.17 0.08 -23.28
N GLU A 252 28.83 1.35 -22.99
CA GLU A 252 29.20 2.02 -21.75
C GLU A 252 28.33 1.52 -20.58
N GLU A 253 28.93 1.46 -19.39
CA GLU A 253 28.25 1.24 -18.13
C GLU A 253 28.56 2.41 -17.20
N LYS A 254 27.51 3.01 -16.62
CA LYS A 254 27.61 4.05 -15.60
C LYS A 254 27.02 3.59 -14.29
N HIS A 255 27.67 3.96 -13.19
CA HIS A 255 27.19 3.69 -11.84
C HIS A 255 26.58 4.98 -11.28
N LEU A 256 25.26 4.96 -11.08
CA LEU A 256 24.47 6.13 -10.76
C LEU A 256 23.84 6.02 -9.38
N ILE A 257 23.80 7.17 -8.70
CA ILE A 257 22.95 7.41 -7.54
C ILE A 257 21.80 8.30 -7.97
N ILE A 258 20.58 7.79 -7.78
CA ILE A 258 19.32 8.41 -8.16
C ILE A 258 18.59 8.82 -6.87
N PRO A 259 18.80 10.04 -6.37
CA PRO A 259 18.08 10.54 -5.21
C PRO A 259 16.57 10.64 -5.44
N LEU A 260 15.82 10.42 -4.36
CA LEU A 260 14.36 10.42 -4.35
C LEU A 260 13.83 11.57 -3.49
N GLY A 261 12.80 12.24 -3.96
CA GLY A 261 12.02 13.24 -3.23
C GLY A 261 10.62 12.73 -2.89
N TYR A 262 10.08 13.18 -1.77
CA TYR A 262 8.83 12.71 -1.17
C TYR A 262 7.86 13.88 -0.96
N LYS A 263 6.68 13.80 -1.59
CA LYS A 263 5.59 14.79 -1.42
C LYS A 263 5.03 14.75 0.00
N ASP A 264 4.74 13.55 0.49
CA ASP A 264 4.12 13.30 1.79
C ASP A 264 5.02 12.48 2.71
N ASP A 265 4.68 12.43 4.00
CA ASP A 265 5.42 11.66 5.01
C ASP A 265 5.15 10.15 4.89
N VAL A 266 5.38 9.61 3.70
CA VAL A 266 5.14 8.20 3.37
C VAL A 266 6.41 7.39 3.47
N VAL A 267 6.24 6.13 3.87
CA VAL A 267 7.28 5.11 3.82
C VAL A 267 6.97 4.21 2.64
N ALA A 268 7.91 4.13 1.71
CA ALA A 268 7.89 3.15 0.63
C ALA A 268 9.19 2.36 0.65
N ASN A 269 9.05 1.05 0.72
CA ASN A 269 10.16 0.10 0.73
C ASN A 269 10.19 -0.75 -0.54
N GLU A 270 9.16 -0.64 -1.37
CA GLU A 270 9.02 -1.33 -2.64
C GLU A 270 8.33 -0.42 -3.66
N PHE A 271 8.86 -0.39 -4.88
CA PHE A 271 8.25 0.33 -6.00
C PHE A 271 8.84 -0.14 -7.32
N ALA A 272 8.13 0.16 -8.41
CA ALA A 272 8.59 -0.03 -9.78
C ALA A 272 9.10 1.30 -10.34
N PHE A 273 9.89 1.27 -11.42
CA PHE A 273 10.32 2.49 -12.09
C PHE A 273 10.48 2.33 -13.60
N ARG A 274 10.39 3.47 -14.30
CA ARG A 274 10.58 3.60 -15.75
C ARG A 274 11.77 4.49 -16.06
N ILE A 275 12.53 4.12 -17.08
CA ILE A 275 13.57 4.97 -17.68
C ILE A 275 13.17 5.25 -19.11
N ASP A 276 12.97 6.53 -19.45
CA ASP A 276 12.67 6.97 -20.81
C ASP A 276 13.96 7.43 -21.48
N TYR A 277 14.20 6.98 -22.71
CA TYR A 277 15.42 7.26 -23.46
C TYR A 277 15.18 7.39 -24.96
N LEU A 278 16.10 8.06 -25.64
CA LEU A 278 16.15 8.11 -27.10
C LEU A 278 17.20 7.13 -27.63
N LYS A 279 16.85 6.43 -28.70
CA LYS A 279 17.75 5.62 -29.51
C LYS A 279 17.52 5.96 -30.98
N ASP A 280 18.52 6.54 -31.64
CA ASP A 280 18.36 7.05 -33.01
C ASP A 280 17.14 7.99 -33.18
N GLU A 281 16.92 8.90 -32.22
CA GLU A 281 15.76 9.82 -32.15
C GLU A 281 14.39 9.17 -31.86
N GLU A 282 14.31 7.83 -31.77
CA GLU A 282 13.08 7.13 -31.37
C GLU A 282 12.94 7.05 -29.84
N GLU A 283 11.76 7.41 -29.34
CA GLU A 283 11.41 7.31 -27.92
C GLU A 283 11.20 5.85 -27.52
N ASN A 284 11.89 5.45 -26.46
CA ASN A 284 11.83 4.11 -25.90
C ASN A 284 11.73 4.20 -24.37
N SER A 285 11.12 3.18 -23.76
CA SER A 285 11.00 3.07 -22.31
C SER A 285 11.50 1.71 -21.83
N TYR A 286 12.30 1.72 -20.77
CA TYR A 286 12.69 0.55 -20.01
C TYR A 286 11.90 0.52 -18.72
N TYR A 287 11.32 -0.64 -18.39
CA TYR A 287 10.50 -0.83 -17.21
C TYR A 287 11.19 -1.81 -16.27
N LEU A 288 11.41 -1.40 -15.03
CA LEU A 288 11.67 -2.33 -13.94
C LEU A 288 10.39 -2.52 -13.14
N GLY A 289 9.96 -3.78 -13.04
CA GLY A 289 8.87 -4.18 -12.16
C GLY A 289 9.17 -3.88 -10.69
N LYS A 290 8.19 -4.19 -9.84
CA LYS A 290 8.26 -3.91 -8.40
C LYS A 290 9.49 -4.55 -7.76
N PHE A 291 10.33 -3.73 -7.15
CA PHE A 291 11.55 -4.16 -6.46
C PHE A 291 11.48 -3.82 -4.97
N LEU A 292 11.74 -4.81 -4.12
CA LEU A 292 11.79 -4.63 -2.66
C LEU A 292 13.20 -4.18 -2.24
N PHE A 293 13.32 -2.93 -1.80
CA PHE A 293 14.59 -2.32 -1.40
C PHE A 293 15.00 -2.63 0.04
N PHE A 294 14.02 -2.79 0.95
CA PHE A 294 14.26 -3.25 2.30
C PHE A 294 13.02 -3.91 2.92
N GLU A 295 13.25 -4.84 3.84
CA GLU A 295 12.20 -5.44 4.65
C GLU A 295 11.96 -4.62 5.92
N GLU A 296 10.71 -4.28 6.19
CA GLU A 296 10.27 -3.80 7.50
C GLU A 296 9.40 -4.88 8.14
N THR A 297 9.93 -5.52 9.18
CA THR A 297 9.32 -6.73 9.76
C THR A 297 8.39 -6.42 10.93
N ARG A 298 8.35 -5.17 11.42
CA ARG A 298 7.58 -4.78 12.59
C ARG A 298 6.93 -3.41 12.41
N TYR A 299 5.75 -3.26 12.98
CA TYR A 299 5.14 -1.95 13.16
C TYR A 299 5.96 -1.13 14.15
N THR A 300 6.45 0.00 13.69
CA THR A 300 7.18 0.99 14.50
C THR A 300 6.25 1.62 15.54
N GLU A 301 6.82 2.19 16.61
CA GLU A 301 6.03 2.95 17.59
C GLU A 301 5.27 4.12 16.95
N ASN A 302 5.86 4.75 15.93
CA ASN A 302 5.24 5.81 15.15
C ASN A 302 4.01 5.33 14.37
N GLU A 303 4.11 4.19 13.68
CA GLU A 303 2.95 3.60 12.98
C GLU A 303 1.84 3.22 13.97
N LEU A 304 2.21 2.65 15.11
CA LEU A 304 1.26 2.34 16.18
C LEU A 304 0.59 3.61 16.72
N ALA A 305 1.34 4.71 16.89
CA ALA A 305 0.80 5.98 17.34
C ALA A 305 -0.22 6.55 16.34
N LYS A 306 0.06 6.44 15.03
CA LYS A 306 -0.81 6.90 13.92
C LYS A 306 -2.03 5.99 13.67
N MET A 307 -2.10 4.80 14.28
CA MET A 307 -3.22 3.85 14.13
C MET A 307 -4.57 4.44 14.56
N ILE A 308 -5.55 4.43 13.64
CA ILE A 308 -6.93 4.86 13.87
C ILE A 308 -7.79 3.62 14.18
N VAL A 309 -8.38 3.57 15.38
CA VAL A 309 -9.31 2.50 15.76
C VAL A 309 -10.74 2.97 15.54
N TYR A 310 -11.45 2.24 14.71
CA TYR A 310 -12.86 2.45 14.46
C TYR A 310 -13.69 1.48 15.31
N ARG A 311 -14.93 1.86 15.58
CA ARG A 311 -15.84 1.07 16.40
C ARG A 311 -17.11 0.78 15.63
N TYR A 312 -17.45 -0.50 15.56
CA TYR A 312 -18.70 -0.99 15.01
C TYR A 312 -19.62 -1.39 16.15
N ASP A 313 -20.67 -0.60 16.36
CA ASP A 313 -21.72 -0.94 17.32
C ASP A 313 -22.77 -1.80 16.61
N HIS A 314 -23.03 -2.99 17.14
CA HIS A 314 -24.18 -3.79 16.75
C HIS A 314 -25.45 -2.98 17.04
N SER A 315 -26.06 -2.38 16.01
CA SER A 315 -27.39 -1.80 16.15
C SER A 315 -28.37 -2.95 16.42
N SER A 316 -28.81 -3.01 17.67
CA SER A 316 -29.79 -3.93 18.24
C SER A 316 -31.18 -3.74 17.68
#